data_AF-A0A519ZYM3-F1
#
_entry.id   AF-A0A519ZYM3-F1
#
_cell.length_a   1.000
_cell.length_b   1.000
_cell.length_c   1.000
_cell.angle_alpha   90.00
_cell.angle_beta   90.00
_cell.angle_gamma   90.00
#
_symmetry.space_group_name_H-M   'P 1'
#
loop_
_entity.id
_entity.type
_entity.pdbx_description
1 polymer ?
#
loop_
_entity_poly.entity_id
_entity_poly.type
_entity_poly.pdbx_seq_one_letter_code
_entity_poly.pdbx_strand_id
1 'polypeptide(L)'
;MELIFDLAEEFDVNVDFHLDFDLDPAQSGIPKIAEQTRLRNYQGRVSIGHVNKLSAMPPAQRTQLARLLQEADIALTVLPATDLLLMGQEHTHLIPRGVVNANELRAMGLTTTISSNNILNAFTPYGDASLVRMANMYANIAQLSTDADIRAAYEMITTDAAKLLAKQARLRVGGPATFVLLEASSAVEAIRTIAQPLLGYKLGRPTFTNLKATIYPQS
;
A
#
# COMPACT_ATOMS: atom_id res chain seq x y z
N MET A 1 1.85 1.53 -23.55
CA MET A 1 0.79 1.88 -22.57
C MET A 1 -0.59 1.79 -23.18
N GLU A 2 -0.83 2.38 -24.35
CA GLU A 2 -2.09 2.20 -25.12
C GLU A 2 -2.47 0.73 -25.30
N LEU A 3 -1.54 -0.12 -25.76
CA LEU A 3 -1.76 -1.58 -25.86
C LEU A 3 -2.27 -2.24 -24.56
N ILE A 4 -1.80 -1.81 -23.39
CA ILE A 4 -2.26 -2.38 -22.11
C ILE A 4 -3.72 -2.03 -21.86
N PHE A 5 -4.12 -0.80 -22.17
CA PHE A 5 -5.50 -0.37 -22.07
C PHE A 5 -6.38 -1.01 -23.16
N ASP A 6 -5.89 -1.15 -24.38
CA ASP A 6 -6.62 -1.80 -25.47
C ASP A 6 -6.97 -3.25 -25.10
N LEU A 7 -6.01 -3.98 -24.52
CA LEU A 7 -6.25 -5.32 -23.97
C LEU A 7 -7.23 -5.28 -22.79
N ALA A 8 -7.11 -4.31 -21.90
CA ALA A 8 -8.03 -4.18 -20.77
C ALA A 8 -9.47 -4.01 -21.23
N GLU A 9 -9.71 -3.15 -22.23
CA GLU A 9 -11.01 -2.93 -22.86
C GLU A 9 -11.52 -4.18 -23.57
N GLU A 10 -10.68 -4.86 -24.35
CA GLU A 10 -11.04 -6.09 -25.06
C GLU A 10 -11.52 -7.20 -24.10
N PHE A 11 -10.86 -7.34 -22.95
CA PHE A 11 -11.14 -8.41 -21.98
C PHE A 11 -11.98 -7.98 -20.77
N ASP A 12 -12.41 -6.72 -20.70
CA ASP A 12 -13.13 -6.11 -19.57
C ASP A 12 -12.45 -6.36 -18.20
N VAL A 13 -11.14 -6.10 -18.13
CA VAL A 13 -10.34 -6.28 -16.91
C VAL A 13 -9.79 -4.97 -16.37
N ASN A 14 -9.49 -4.94 -15.07
CA ASN A 14 -8.80 -3.80 -14.45
C ASN A 14 -7.30 -3.80 -14.82
N VAL A 15 -6.65 -2.65 -14.66
CA VAL A 15 -5.23 -2.46 -15.00
C VAL A 15 -4.40 -2.13 -13.76
N ASP A 16 -3.26 -2.80 -13.60
CA ASP A 16 -2.25 -2.48 -12.58
C ASP A 16 -0.88 -2.30 -13.24
N PHE A 17 -0.26 -1.14 -13.06
CA PHE A 17 1.06 -0.84 -13.62
C PHE A 17 2.16 -0.90 -12.56
N HIS A 18 3.25 -1.59 -12.88
CA HIS A 18 4.54 -1.33 -12.23
C HIS A 18 5.15 -0.09 -12.88
N LEU A 19 5.26 1.00 -12.12
CA LEU A 19 5.56 2.32 -12.68
C LEU A 19 6.67 3.03 -11.92
N ASP A 20 7.48 3.80 -12.67
CA ASP A 20 8.45 4.76 -12.13
C ASP A 20 9.40 4.13 -11.09
N PHE A 21 9.97 2.99 -11.46
CA PHE A 21 10.85 2.14 -10.65
C PHE A 21 12.33 2.59 -10.75
N ASP A 22 12.59 3.85 -10.43
CA ASP A 22 13.90 4.48 -10.38
C ASP A 22 13.82 5.77 -9.53
N LEU A 23 14.94 6.50 -9.36
CA LEU A 23 15.01 7.75 -8.60
C LEU A 23 15.29 8.99 -9.46
N ASP A 24 15.14 8.93 -10.79
CA ASP A 24 15.28 10.09 -11.68
C ASP A 24 13.99 10.91 -11.76
N PRO A 25 13.90 12.11 -11.17
CA PRO A 25 12.66 12.88 -11.12
C PRO A 25 12.26 13.54 -12.44
N ALA A 26 13.06 13.41 -13.51
CA ALA A 26 12.88 14.18 -14.75
C ALA A 26 11.58 13.87 -15.49
N GLN A 27 11.14 12.59 -15.53
CA GLN A 27 9.97 12.15 -16.29
C GLN A 27 9.20 11.06 -15.56
N SER A 28 7.87 11.11 -15.61
CA SER A 28 6.96 10.11 -15.03
C SER A 28 5.94 9.64 -16.06
N GLY A 29 5.54 8.38 -15.99
CA GLY A 29 4.46 7.83 -16.82
C GLY A 29 3.06 8.23 -16.34
N ILE A 30 2.91 8.80 -15.14
CA ILE A 30 1.63 9.18 -14.52
C ILE A 30 0.76 10.05 -15.45
N PRO A 31 1.25 11.12 -16.10
CA PRO A 31 0.41 11.97 -16.95
C PRO A 31 -0.24 11.20 -18.10
N LYS A 32 0.51 10.29 -18.74
CA LYS A 32 -0.03 9.48 -19.83
C LYS A 32 -1.02 8.45 -19.28
N ILE A 33 -0.81 7.86 -18.09
CA ILE A 33 -1.78 6.89 -17.52
C ILE A 33 -3.08 7.62 -17.20
N ALA A 34 -3.01 8.77 -16.53
CA ALA A 34 -4.18 9.59 -16.22
C ALA A 34 -4.96 10.01 -17.48
N GLU A 35 -4.25 10.39 -18.55
CA GLU A 35 -4.87 10.67 -19.86
C GLU A 35 -5.62 9.44 -20.40
N GLN A 36 -4.96 8.29 -20.49
CA GLN A 36 -5.55 7.08 -21.06
C GLN A 36 -6.73 6.56 -20.22
N THR A 37 -6.62 6.61 -18.88
CA THR A 37 -7.72 6.30 -17.96
C THR A 37 -8.94 7.16 -18.24
N ARG A 38 -8.76 8.48 -18.46
CA ARG A 38 -9.86 9.39 -18.75
C ARG A 38 -10.47 9.15 -20.13
N LEU A 39 -9.65 8.95 -21.15
CA LEU A 39 -10.11 8.74 -22.53
C LEU A 39 -10.98 7.47 -22.67
N ARG A 40 -10.71 6.45 -21.85
CA ARG A 40 -11.37 5.14 -21.92
C ARG A 40 -12.44 4.92 -20.86
N ASN A 41 -12.73 5.92 -20.03
CA ASN A 41 -13.65 5.79 -18.89
C ASN A 41 -13.24 4.69 -17.89
N TYR A 42 -11.94 4.58 -17.59
CA TYR A 42 -11.34 3.57 -16.71
C TYR A 42 -11.15 4.02 -15.26
N GLN A 43 -11.77 5.13 -14.86
CA GLN A 43 -11.71 5.64 -13.49
C GLN A 43 -12.13 4.57 -12.48
N GLY A 44 -11.36 4.40 -11.40
CA GLY A 44 -11.59 3.36 -10.39
C GLY A 44 -11.20 1.94 -10.81
N ARG A 45 -10.71 1.74 -12.05
CA ARG A 45 -10.26 0.45 -12.59
C ARG A 45 -8.75 0.37 -12.83
N VAL A 46 -8.00 1.39 -12.39
CA VAL A 46 -6.55 1.49 -12.61
C VAL A 46 -5.81 1.68 -11.30
N SER A 47 -4.75 0.90 -11.10
CA SER A 47 -3.77 1.07 -10.04
C SER A 47 -2.36 1.19 -10.57
N ILE A 48 -1.50 1.84 -9.79
CA ILE A 48 -0.06 1.92 -10.02
C ILE A 48 0.68 1.50 -8.75
N GLY A 49 1.70 0.66 -8.91
CA GLY A 49 2.59 0.21 -7.85
C GLY A 49 3.96 0.86 -7.93
N HIS A 50 4.73 0.75 -6.84
CA HIS A 50 6.09 1.26 -6.67
C HIS A 50 6.17 2.78 -6.60
N VAL A 51 6.12 3.47 -7.75
CA VAL A 51 6.19 4.93 -7.90
C VAL A 51 7.34 5.57 -7.10
N ASN A 52 8.48 4.88 -7.01
CA ASN A 52 9.63 5.28 -6.20
C ASN A 52 10.11 6.69 -6.54
N LYS A 53 10.04 7.04 -7.81
CA LYS A 53 10.39 8.36 -8.34
C LYS A 53 9.70 9.52 -7.63
N LEU A 54 8.46 9.34 -7.16
CA LEU A 54 7.75 10.39 -6.41
C LEU A 54 8.49 10.77 -5.11
N SER A 55 9.28 9.85 -4.54
CA SER A 55 10.12 10.13 -3.36
C SER A 55 11.31 11.04 -3.68
N ALA A 56 11.77 11.06 -4.94
CA ALA A 56 12.87 11.91 -5.41
C ALA A 56 12.40 13.26 -5.99
N MET A 57 11.09 13.44 -6.22
CA MET A 57 10.54 14.67 -6.79
C MET A 57 10.37 15.79 -5.76
N PRO A 58 10.57 17.07 -6.16
CA PRO A 58 10.16 18.21 -5.36
C PRO A 58 8.67 18.17 -5.01
N PRO A 59 8.25 18.68 -3.83
CA PRO A 59 6.86 18.60 -3.37
C PRO A 59 5.83 19.17 -4.35
N ALA A 60 6.15 20.26 -5.06
CA ALA A 60 5.25 20.87 -6.03
C ALA A 60 4.96 19.95 -7.23
N GLN A 61 5.99 19.31 -7.78
CA GLN A 61 5.86 18.35 -8.87
C GLN A 61 5.11 17.10 -8.41
N ARG A 62 5.46 16.56 -7.24
CA ARG A 62 4.73 15.43 -6.63
C ARG A 62 3.24 15.74 -6.44
N THR A 63 2.92 16.93 -5.94
CA THR A 63 1.53 17.40 -5.74
C THR A 63 0.77 17.47 -7.05
N GLN A 64 1.40 17.96 -8.12
CA GLN A 64 0.77 18.00 -9.45
C GLN A 64 0.43 16.59 -9.95
N LEU A 65 1.35 15.64 -9.85
CA LEU A 65 1.10 14.26 -10.28
C LEU A 65 0.04 13.57 -9.42
N ALA A 66 0.04 13.82 -8.11
CA ALA A 66 -0.98 13.30 -7.20
C ALA A 66 -2.39 13.79 -7.54
N ARG A 67 -2.53 15.05 -7.99
CA ARG A 67 -3.82 15.57 -8.49
C ARG A 67 -4.28 14.85 -9.75
N LEU A 68 -3.38 14.60 -10.71
CA LEU A 68 -3.73 13.84 -11.92
C LEU A 68 -4.25 12.45 -11.59
N LEU A 69 -3.61 11.76 -10.63
CA LEU A 69 -4.06 10.45 -10.16
C LEU A 69 -5.43 10.53 -9.48
N GLN A 70 -5.64 11.53 -8.62
CA GLN A 70 -6.89 11.73 -7.89
C GLN A 70 -8.05 12.04 -8.84
N GLU A 71 -7.85 12.94 -9.81
CA GLU A 71 -8.87 13.34 -10.80
C GLU A 71 -9.24 12.18 -11.73
N ALA A 72 -8.30 11.26 -11.98
CA ALA A 72 -8.53 10.06 -12.79
C ALA A 72 -8.99 8.85 -11.95
N ASP A 73 -9.21 9.00 -10.64
CA ASP A 73 -9.52 7.92 -9.69
C ASP A 73 -8.60 6.69 -9.85
N ILE A 74 -7.29 6.95 -9.92
CA ILE A 74 -6.24 5.94 -10.01
C ILE A 74 -5.73 5.66 -8.59
N ALA A 75 -5.69 4.40 -8.19
CA ALA A 75 -5.12 4.02 -6.90
C ALA A 75 -3.59 3.88 -6.96
N LEU A 76 -2.92 4.14 -5.84
CA LEU A 76 -1.46 4.04 -5.71
C LEU A 76 -1.09 3.05 -4.61
N THR A 77 -0.17 2.13 -4.90
CA THR A 77 0.28 1.12 -3.94
C THR A 77 1.78 1.25 -3.70
N VAL A 78 2.19 1.52 -2.46
CA VAL A 78 3.61 1.48 -2.05
C VAL A 78 3.99 0.08 -1.59
N LEU A 79 5.24 -0.33 -1.85
CA LEU A 79 5.72 -1.70 -1.67
C LEU A 79 6.98 -1.71 -0.79
N PRO A 80 6.86 -1.34 0.50
CA PRO A 80 7.96 -0.80 1.30
C PRO A 80 9.20 -1.69 1.39
N ALA A 81 9.02 -3.02 1.51
CA ALA A 81 10.14 -3.96 1.62
C ALA A 81 10.98 -4.01 0.35
N THR A 82 10.29 -4.10 -0.78
CA THR A 82 10.90 -4.26 -2.09
C THR A 82 11.52 -2.95 -2.54
N ASP A 83 10.77 -1.86 -2.36
CA ASP A 83 11.22 -0.51 -2.69
C ASP A 83 12.48 -0.12 -1.89
N LEU A 84 12.47 -0.32 -0.57
CA LEU A 84 13.62 0.01 0.28
C LEU A 84 14.86 -0.82 -0.06
N LEU A 85 14.68 -2.09 -0.45
CA LEU A 85 15.79 -2.98 -0.78
C LEU A 85 16.42 -2.68 -2.15
N LEU A 86 15.59 -2.29 -3.11
CA LEU A 86 16.03 -2.14 -4.51
C LEU A 86 16.43 -0.73 -4.88
N MET A 87 16.01 0.29 -4.12
CA MET A 87 16.33 1.68 -4.42
C MET A 87 17.67 2.12 -3.83
N GLY A 88 18.34 3.04 -4.54
CA GLY A 88 19.53 3.72 -4.07
C GLY A 88 20.83 2.90 -4.11
N GLN A 89 20.85 1.78 -4.84
CA GLN A 89 22.03 0.89 -4.94
C GLN A 89 23.26 1.57 -5.57
N GLU A 90 23.04 2.62 -6.35
CA GLU A 90 24.05 3.47 -6.97
C GLU A 90 24.71 4.45 -6.00
N HIS A 91 24.13 4.66 -4.81
CA HIS A 91 24.64 5.58 -3.80
C HIS A 91 25.58 4.86 -2.82
N THR A 92 26.74 5.46 -2.55
CA THR A 92 27.71 4.94 -1.57
C THR A 92 27.52 5.50 -0.15
N HIS A 93 26.79 6.60 -0.01
CA HIS A 93 26.54 7.32 1.25
C HIS A 93 25.22 8.10 1.17
N LEU A 94 24.55 8.31 2.31
CA LEU A 94 23.21 8.91 2.37
C LEU A 94 22.22 8.22 1.41
N ILE A 95 22.24 6.88 1.42
CA ILE A 95 21.42 6.05 0.53
C ILE A 95 19.94 6.44 0.69
N PRO A 96 19.26 6.88 -0.40
CA PRO A 96 17.87 7.28 -0.34
C PRO A 96 16.97 6.09 -0.04
N ARG A 97 15.89 6.31 0.71
CA ARG A 97 14.93 5.25 1.06
C ARG A 97 14.13 4.76 -0.15
N GLY A 98 13.92 5.64 -1.14
CA GLY A 98 13.20 5.32 -2.37
C GLY A 98 11.72 4.98 -2.22
N VAL A 99 11.09 5.34 -1.09
CA VAL A 99 9.67 5.08 -0.82
C VAL A 99 8.96 6.41 -0.66
N VAL A 100 7.92 6.65 -1.45
CA VAL A 100 7.11 7.87 -1.33
C VAL A 100 6.26 7.84 -0.06
N ASN A 101 6.11 8.99 0.61
CA ASN A 101 5.17 9.13 1.71
C ASN A 101 3.73 9.14 1.15
N ALA A 102 3.11 7.97 1.07
CA ALA A 102 1.76 7.80 0.57
C ALA A 102 0.70 8.46 1.50
N ASN A 103 1.00 8.75 2.77
CA ASN A 103 0.08 9.48 3.64
C ASN A 103 -0.20 10.90 3.11
N GLU A 104 0.81 11.57 2.57
CA GLU A 104 0.65 12.90 1.96
C GLU A 104 -0.32 12.85 0.77
N LEU A 105 -0.18 11.80 -0.05
CA LEU A 105 -1.03 11.62 -1.24
C LEU A 105 -2.45 11.22 -0.84
N ARG A 106 -2.58 10.38 0.19
CA ARG A 106 -3.86 9.99 0.79
C ARG A 106 -4.62 11.19 1.33
N ALA A 107 -3.92 12.13 2.00
CA ALA A 107 -4.52 13.36 2.51
C ALA A 107 -5.09 14.26 1.41
N MET A 108 -4.65 14.07 0.16
CA MET A 108 -5.21 14.73 -1.03
C MET A 108 -6.45 14.03 -1.60
N GLY A 109 -6.93 12.96 -0.96
CA GLY A 109 -8.10 12.18 -1.39
C GLY A 109 -7.77 11.01 -2.33
N LEU A 110 -6.49 10.71 -2.55
CA LEU A 110 -6.07 9.57 -3.35
C LEU A 110 -6.31 8.25 -2.61
N THR A 111 -6.75 7.22 -3.32
CA THR A 111 -6.77 5.86 -2.77
C THR A 111 -5.34 5.33 -2.74
N THR A 112 -4.73 5.25 -1.56
CA THR A 112 -3.37 4.71 -1.39
C THR A 112 -3.39 3.41 -0.61
N THR A 113 -2.54 2.45 -0.96
CA THR A 113 -2.46 1.16 -0.26
C THR A 113 -1.01 0.75 0.02
N ILE A 114 -0.81 -0.17 0.96
CA ILE A 114 0.48 -0.83 1.22
C ILE A 114 0.33 -2.31 0.91
N SER A 115 1.32 -2.89 0.23
CA SER A 115 1.40 -4.33 -0.01
C SER A 115 2.80 -4.88 0.25
N SER A 116 2.90 -6.19 0.43
CA SER A 116 4.19 -6.87 0.59
C SER A 116 5.03 -6.88 -0.68
N ASN A 117 4.38 -6.85 -1.85
CA ASN A 117 4.97 -7.28 -3.12
C ASN A 117 5.52 -8.71 -2.97
N ASN A 118 6.83 -8.87 -3.07
CA ASN A 118 7.53 -10.13 -3.04
C ASN A 118 7.68 -10.70 -1.62
N ILE A 119 7.69 -12.02 -1.50
CA ILE A 119 8.00 -12.73 -0.26
C ILE A 119 8.98 -13.86 -0.60
N LEU A 120 10.15 -13.84 0.03
CA LEU A 120 11.18 -14.88 -0.10
C LEU A 120 11.57 -15.18 -1.56
N ASN A 121 11.82 -14.15 -2.36
CA ASN A 121 12.30 -14.30 -3.73
C ASN A 121 13.56 -13.47 -4.02
N ALA A 122 14.06 -13.56 -5.25
CA ALA A 122 15.31 -12.91 -5.67
C ALA A 122 15.29 -11.37 -5.58
N PHE A 123 14.11 -10.75 -5.61
CA PHE A 123 13.96 -9.30 -5.53
C PHE A 123 13.76 -8.83 -4.09
N THR A 124 13.13 -9.65 -3.25
CA THR A 124 12.94 -9.40 -1.82
C THR A 124 13.06 -10.72 -1.05
N PRO A 125 14.22 -11.02 -0.45
CA PRO A 125 14.48 -12.28 0.24
C PRO A 125 13.84 -12.34 1.64
N TYR A 126 13.08 -11.32 2.03
CA TYR A 126 12.44 -11.19 3.33
C TYR A 126 10.92 -11.23 3.19
N GLY A 127 10.21 -11.58 4.27
CA GLY A 127 8.76 -11.47 4.36
C GLY A 127 8.10 -12.69 4.98
N ASP A 128 6.88 -12.50 5.48
CA ASP A 128 6.05 -13.55 6.09
C ASP A 128 4.54 -13.30 5.90
N ALA A 129 4.19 -12.48 4.91
CA ALA A 129 2.82 -12.08 4.57
C ALA A 129 2.05 -11.26 5.63
N SER A 130 2.67 -10.78 6.72
CA SER A 130 2.00 -9.86 7.65
C SER A 130 1.94 -8.43 7.13
N LEU A 131 0.72 -7.97 6.82
CA LEU A 131 0.46 -6.58 6.46
C LEU A 131 0.67 -5.61 7.63
N VAL A 132 0.45 -6.04 8.88
CA VAL A 132 0.67 -5.20 10.07
C VAL A 132 2.13 -4.78 10.17
N ARG A 133 3.07 -5.72 9.96
CA ARG A 133 4.50 -5.38 9.93
C ARG A 133 4.87 -4.59 8.71
N MET A 134 4.27 -4.88 7.55
CA MET A 134 4.54 -4.10 6.34
C MET A 134 4.15 -2.63 6.54
N ALA A 135 2.99 -2.38 7.15
CA ALA A 135 2.56 -1.03 7.52
C ALA A 135 3.43 -0.41 8.63
N ASN A 136 3.90 -1.18 9.61
CA ASN A 136 4.88 -0.70 10.60
C ASN A 136 6.19 -0.28 9.95
N MET A 137 6.74 -1.11 9.06
CA MET A 137 7.98 -0.81 8.33
C MET A 137 7.80 0.43 7.47
N TYR A 138 6.69 0.53 6.73
CA TYR A 138 6.31 1.74 6.03
C TYR A 138 6.27 2.96 6.96
N ALA A 139 5.65 2.87 8.14
CA ALA A 139 5.57 3.98 9.07
C ALA A 139 6.97 4.48 9.52
N ASN A 140 7.93 3.57 9.73
CA ASN A 140 9.32 3.93 10.00
C ASN A 140 10.00 4.61 8.79
N ILE A 141 9.76 4.10 7.59
CA ILE A 141 10.33 4.62 6.34
C ILE A 141 9.74 6.00 5.99
N ALA A 142 8.44 6.20 6.18
CA ALA A 142 7.76 7.48 5.97
C ALA A 142 7.86 8.43 7.17
N GLN A 143 8.55 8.01 8.25
CA GLN A 143 8.78 8.81 9.46
C GLN A 143 7.49 9.29 10.15
N LEU A 144 6.46 8.44 10.17
CA LEU A 144 5.17 8.75 10.76
C LEU A 144 5.25 8.67 12.29
N SER A 145 4.87 9.75 12.98
CA SER A 145 4.95 9.83 14.46
C SER A 145 3.60 10.02 15.14
N THR A 146 2.61 10.61 14.44
CA THR A 146 1.31 10.92 15.03
C THR A 146 0.36 9.73 14.98
N ASP A 147 -0.58 9.68 15.94
CA ASP A 147 -1.64 8.67 15.95
C ASP A 147 -2.53 8.74 14.69
N ALA A 148 -2.70 9.93 14.12
CA ALA A 148 -3.48 10.13 12.90
C ALA A 148 -2.79 9.49 11.69
N ASP A 149 -1.48 9.72 11.53
CA ASP A 149 -0.70 9.17 10.43
C ASP A 149 -0.58 7.64 10.51
N ILE A 150 -0.35 7.11 11.71
CA ILE A 150 -0.25 5.66 11.93
C ILE A 150 -1.61 4.99 11.66
N ARG A 151 -2.72 5.63 12.05
CA ARG A 151 -4.07 5.14 11.72
C ARG A 151 -4.32 5.15 10.21
N ALA A 152 -3.90 6.18 9.50
CA ALA A 152 -3.99 6.23 8.04
C ALA A 152 -3.19 5.09 7.39
N ALA A 153 -1.99 4.78 7.89
CA ALA A 153 -1.21 3.62 7.41
C ALA A 153 -1.92 2.28 7.68
N TYR A 154 -2.63 2.14 8.79
CA TYR A 154 -3.48 0.96 9.04
C TYR A 154 -4.67 0.88 8.06
N GLU A 155 -5.28 2.02 7.72
CA GLU A 155 -6.36 2.08 6.73
C GLU A 155 -5.88 1.68 5.32
N MET A 156 -4.64 2.00 4.98
CA MET A 156 -3.99 1.62 3.72
C MET A 156 -3.81 0.11 3.53
N ILE A 157 -3.76 -0.68 4.61
CA ILE A 157 -3.73 -2.16 4.56
C ILE A 157 -5.10 -2.81 4.82
N THR A 158 -6.14 -2.01 5.05
CA THR A 158 -7.49 -2.50 5.38
C THR A 158 -8.55 -1.90 4.47
N THR A 159 -9.05 -0.71 4.81
CA THR A 159 -10.19 -0.07 4.12
C THR A 159 -9.84 0.37 2.71
N ASP A 160 -8.67 0.97 2.51
CA ASP A 160 -8.27 1.49 1.20
C ASP A 160 -7.88 0.34 0.26
N ALA A 161 -7.19 -0.69 0.79
CA ALA A 161 -6.94 -1.93 0.07
C ALA A 161 -8.22 -2.66 -0.34
N ALA A 162 -9.23 -2.69 0.54
CA ALA A 162 -10.53 -3.26 0.19
C ALA A 162 -11.26 -2.43 -0.87
N LYS A 163 -11.20 -1.09 -0.79
CA LYS A 163 -11.75 -0.19 -1.82
C LYS A 163 -11.14 -0.49 -3.19
N LEU A 164 -9.81 -0.57 -3.27
CA LEU A 164 -9.08 -0.93 -4.49
C LEU A 164 -9.54 -2.27 -5.06
N LEU A 165 -9.74 -3.27 -4.20
CA LEU A 165 -10.18 -4.61 -4.61
C LEU A 165 -11.71 -4.72 -4.85
N ALA A 166 -12.46 -3.62 -4.82
CA ALA A 166 -13.92 -3.60 -4.85
C ALA A 166 -14.57 -4.50 -3.80
N LYS A 167 -14.01 -4.53 -2.59
CA LYS A 167 -14.46 -5.31 -1.42
C LYS A 167 -14.87 -4.40 -0.26
N GLN A 168 -15.66 -4.95 0.66
CA GLN A 168 -16.03 -4.27 1.89
C GLN A 168 -15.13 -4.73 3.05
N ALA A 169 -14.45 -3.77 3.70
CA ALA A 169 -13.61 -4.04 4.88
C ALA A 169 -14.34 -3.90 6.23
N ARG A 170 -15.48 -3.18 6.27
CA ARG A 170 -16.13 -2.82 7.54
C ARG A 170 -17.05 -3.92 8.04
N LEU A 171 -16.85 -4.30 9.31
CA LEU A 171 -17.76 -5.17 10.04
C LEU A 171 -19.08 -4.45 10.28
N ARG A 172 -20.18 -5.15 10.04
CA ARG A 172 -21.54 -4.67 10.27
C ARG A 172 -22.47 -5.83 10.61
N VAL A 173 -23.51 -5.57 11.39
CA VAL A 173 -24.58 -6.53 11.64
C VAL A 173 -25.21 -6.94 10.31
N GLY A 174 -25.43 -8.25 10.11
CA GLY A 174 -25.91 -8.81 8.84
C GLY A 174 -24.85 -8.92 7.73
N GLY A 175 -23.62 -8.46 7.96
CA GLY A 175 -22.52 -8.62 7.02
C GLY A 175 -21.84 -10.00 7.10
N PRO A 176 -20.95 -10.33 6.14
CA PRO A 176 -20.18 -11.57 6.20
C PRO A 176 -19.28 -11.61 7.44
N ALA A 177 -19.28 -12.73 8.16
CA ALA A 177 -18.37 -12.97 9.29
C ALA A 177 -16.96 -13.32 8.78
N THR A 178 -16.30 -12.34 8.17
CA THR A 178 -14.89 -12.42 7.71
C THR A 178 -14.08 -11.35 8.43
N PHE A 179 -13.23 -11.77 9.36
CA PHE A 179 -12.45 -10.85 10.19
C PHE A 179 -11.21 -11.53 10.74
N VAL A 180 -10.27 -10.70 11.22
CA VAL A 180 -9.10 -11.12 11.99
C VAL A 180 -9.15 -10.40 13.32
N LEU A 181 -8.93 -11.12 14.41
CA LEU A 181 -8.71 -10.53 15.73
C LEU A 181 -7.21 -10.33 15.93
N LEU A 182 -6.80 -9.08 16.17
CA LEU A 182 -5.41 -8.73 16.49
C LEU A 182 -5.24 -8.59 18.00
N GLU A 183 -4.05 -8.91 18.50
CA GLU A 183 -3.64 -8.65 19.89
C GLU A 183 -3.30 -7.17 20.09
N ALA A 184 -4.30 -6.30 19.94
CA ALA A 184 -4.20 -4.86 20.14
C ALA A 184 -5.57 -4.27 20.44
N SER A 185 -5.60 -3.17 21.19
CA SER A 185 -6.83 -2.42 21.51
C SER A 185 -7.21 -1.37 20.47
N SER A 186 -6.29 -1.05 19.54
CA SER A 186 -6.52 -0.06 18.49
C SER A 186 -5.69 -0.30 17.24
N ALA A 187 -6.08 0.31 16.12
CA ALA A 187 -5.29 0.33 14.88
C ALA A 187 -3.88 0.91 15.08
N VAL A 188 -3.77 1.96 15.90
CA VAL A 188 -2.49 2.62 16.19
C VAL A 188 -1.57 1.70 16.96
N GLU A 189 -2.08 1.06 18.02
CA GLU A 189 -1.34 0.04 18.78
C GLU A 189 -0.94 -1.12 17.87
N ALA A 190 -1.86 -1.62 17.05
CA ALA A 190 -1.61 -2.75 16.16
C ALA A 190 -0.39 -2.51 15.26
N ILE A 191 -0.27 -1.32 14.67
CA ILE A 191 0.90 -0.95 13.89
C ILE A 191 2.12 -0.75 14.78
N ARG A 192 2.03 0.02 15.88
CA ARG A 192 3.19 0.32 16.75
C ARG A 192 3.85 -0.93 17.33
N THR A 193 3.07 -1.94 17.70
CA THR A 193 3.56 -3.14 18.39
C THR A 193 3.74 -4.35 17.47
N ILE A 194 3.41 -4.21 16.17
CA ILE A 194 3.38 -5.34 15.24
C ILE A 194 2.46 -6.44 15.80
N ALA A 195 1.21 -6.05 16.10
CA ALA A 195 0.28 -6.91 16.80
C ALA A 195 0.04 -8.24 16.09
N GLN A 196 0.02 -9.31 16.87
CA GLN A 196 -0.14 -10.66 16.37
C GLN A 196 -1.61 -10.96 16.06
N PRO A 197 -1.91 -11.66 14.96
CA PRO A 197 -3.25 -12.18 14.73
C PRO A 197 -3.53 -13.36 15.66
N LEU A 198 -4.56 -13.23 16.51
CA LEU A 198 -4.99 -14.25 17.46
C LEU A 198 -5.94 -15.26 16.84
N LEU A 199 -6.83 -14.83 15.95
CA LEU A 199 -7.71 -15.73 15.21
C LEU A 199 -8.24 -15.09 13.94
N GLY A 200 -8.69 -15.92 13.01
CA GLY A 200 -9.30 -15.49 11.76
C GLY A 200 -10.55 -16.28 11.46
N TYR A 201 -11.54 -15.59 10.90
CA TYR A 201 -12.76 -16.18 10.38
C TYR A 201 -12.95 -15.79 8.93
N LYS A 202 -13.47 -16.71 8.13
CA LYS A 202 -13.92 -16.48 6.76
C LYS A 202 -15.33 -17.01 6.59
N LEU A 203 -16.28 -16.14 6.28
CA LEU A 203 -17.70 -16.49 6.10
C LEU A 203 -18.27 -17.31 7.28
N GLY A 204 -17.92 -16.93 8.52
CA GLY A 204 -18.40 -17.58 9.73
C GLY A 204 -17.65 -18.87 10.12
N ARG A 205 -16.66 -19.29 9.32
CA ARG A 205 -15.83 -20.46 9.62
C ARG A 205 -14.47 -20.01 10.17
N PRO A 206 -14.01 -20.56 11.31
CA PRO A 206 -12.66 -20.30 11.79
C PRO A 206 -11.64 -20.82 10.76
N THR A 207 -10.61 -20.02 10.47
CA THR A 207 -9.53 -20.38 9.54
C THR A 207 -8.21 -20.61 10.26
N PHE A 208 -7.96 -19.92 11.38
CA PHE A 208 -6.82 -20.14 12.26
C PHE A 208 -7.09 -19.64 13.68
N THR A 209 -6.32 -20.15 14.65
CA THR A 209 -6.23 -19.66 16.02
C THR A 209 -4.79 -19.75 16.51
N ASN A 210 -4.29 -18.67 17.10
CA ASN A 210 -3.00 -18.56 17.77
C ASN A 210 -3.25 -18.27 19.25
N LEU A 211 -2.44 -18.85 20.13
CA LEU A 211 -2.50 -18.53 21.56
C LEU A 211 -1.72 -17.24 21.83
N LYS A 212 -2.27 -16.38 22.68
CA LYS A 212 -1.54 -15.24 23.23
C LYS A 212 -0.29 -15.75 23.97
N ALA A 213 0.82 -15.05 23.82
CA ALA A 213 2.05 -15.39 24.54
C ALA A 213 1.81 -15.37 26.06
N THR A 214 2.30 -16.41 26.76
CA THR A 214 2.32 -16.46 28.21
C THR A 214 3.64 -15.87 28.70
N ILE A 215 3.59 -14.77 29.44
CA ILE A 215 4.77 -14.13 30.02
C ILE A 215 4.99 -14.71 31.41
N TYR A 216 6.13 -15.39 31.62
CA TYR A 216 6.53 -15.88 32.94
C TYR A 216 7.30 -14.79 33.70
N PRO A 217 7.11 -14.69 35.03
CA PRO A 217 7.91 -13.76 35.84
C PRO A 217 9.40 -14.12 35.73
N GLN A 218 10.27 -13.11 35.73
CA GLN A 218 11.70 -13.35 35.88
C GLN A 218 11.96 -13.82 37.32
N SER A 219 12.61 -14.99 37.44
CA SER A 219 13.03 -15.58 38.71
C SER A 219 14.06 -14.72 39.44
#